data_AF-A0A7K2YRU1-F1
#
_entry.id   AF-A0A7K2YRU1-F1
#
_cell.length_a   1.000
_cell.length_b   1.000
_cell.length_c   1.000
_cell.angle_alpha   90.00
_cell.angle_beta   90.00
_cell.angle_gamma   90.00
#
_symmetry.space_group_name_H-M   'P 1'
#
loop_
_entity.id
_entity.type
_entity.pdbx_description
1 polymer ?
#
loop_
_entity_poly.entity_id
_entity_poly.type
_entity_poly.pdbx_seq_one_letter_code
_entity_poly.pdbx_strand_id
1 'polypeptide(L)'
;MDFSGKSIPDTGFPDDDGTAHPGLAAALAAPDVDDEEISRQLCRARLLVPVVAILTEEEDVAPGELRREKSSDMAVPTIQGPHGRRALPAFTSVAALARWRADARPIPV
;
A
#
# COMPACT_ATOMS: atom_id res chain seq x y z
N MET A 1 29.81 13.49 14.63
CA MET A 1 28.81 13.85 13.59
C MET A 1 27.57 14.30 14.32
N ASP A 2 27.20 15.57 14.14
CA ASP A 2 26.06 16.18 14.81
C ASP A 2 24.76 15.79 14.07
N PHE A 3 23.81 15.21 14.80
CA PHE A 3 22.48 14.82 14.32
C PHE A 3 21.40 15.85 14.70
N SER A 4 21.78 16.97 15.30
CA SER A 4 20.88 18.06 15.69
C SER A 4 20.09 18.55 14.47
N GLY A 5 18.79 18.21 14.43
CA GLY A 5 17.85 18.62 13.38
C GLY A 5 17.28 17.50 12.50
N LYS A 6 17.73 16.24 12.62
CA LYS A 6 17.13 15.10 11.89
C LYS A 6 16.05 14.44 12.74
N SER A 7 14.81 14.94 12.63
CA SER A 7 13.64 14.25 13.17
C SER A 7 13.15 13.26 12.12
N ILE A 8 13.01 11.98 12.50
CA ILE A 8 12.26 11.03 11.69
C ILE A 8 10.78 11.43 11.81
N PRO A 9 10.04 11.61 10.70
CA PRO A 9 8.61 11.82 10.77
C PRO A 9 7.95 10.67 11.53
N ASP A 10 7.11 10.99 12.50
CA ASP A 10 6.29 10.00 13.18
C ASP A 10 5.36 9.34 12.15
N THR A 11 5.48 8.03 12.00
CA THR A 11 4.70 7.22 11.06
C THR A 11 3.29 6.97 11.56
N GLY A 12 2.98 7.31 12.82
CA GLY A 12 1.75 6.95 13.52
C GLY A 12 1.72 5.49 14.00
N PHE A 13 2.70 4.68 13.57
CA PHE A 13 2.83 3.25 13.87
C PHE A 13 4.30 2.89 14.17
N PRO A 14 4.87 3.40 15.27
CA PRO A 14 6.31 3.25 15.58
C PRO A 14 6.73 1.80 15.85
N ASP A 15 5.81 0.97 16.34
CA ASP A 15 6.04 -0.45 16.65
C ASP A 15 5.54 -1.39 15.54
N ASP A 16 5.33 -0.87 14.33
CA ASP A 16 4.84 -1.65 13.21
C ASP A 16 5.90 -2.63 12.67
N ASP A 17 5.66 -3.92 12.87
CA ASP A 17 6.48 -5.02 12.34
C ASP A 17 5.98 -5.54 10.97
N GLY A 18 4.97 -4.89 10.38
CA GLY A 18 4.36 -5.27 9.12
C GLY A 18 3.37 -6.43 9.20
N THR A 19 3.13 -6.98 10.39
CA THR A 19 2.13 -8.05 10.61
C THR A 19 0.72 -7.49 10.74
N ALA A 20 -0.29 -8.36 10.66
CA ALA A 20 -1.67 -7.95 10.87
C ALA A 20 -1.94 -7.70 12.35
N HIS A 21 -2.77 -6.70 12.67
CA HIS A 21 -3.22 -6.49 14.04
C HIS A 21 -3.88 -7.77 14.56
N PRO A 22 -3.42 -8.33 15.70
CA PRO A 22 -3.81 -9.67 16.13
C PRO A 22 -5.31 -9.81 16.38
N GLY A 23 -5.96 -8.76 16.91
CA GLY A 23 -7.41 -8.74 17.09
C GLY A 23 -8.18 -8.76 15.78
N LEU A 24 -7.67 -8.09 14.73
CA LEU A 24 -8.30 -8.11 13.41
C LEU A 24 -8.09 -9.46 12.72
N ALA A 25 -6.89 -10.04 12.83
CA ALA A 25 -6.61 -11.37 12.32
C ALA A 25 -7.50 -12.45 12.96
N ALA A 26 -7.70 -12.36 14.29
CA ALA A 26 -8.60 -13.25 15.02
C ALA A 26 -10.06 -13.07 14.59
N ALA A 27 -10.53 -11.81 14.47
CA ALA A 27 -11.88 -11.50 14.01
C ALA A 27 -12.15 -12.08 12.61
N LEU A 28 -11.25 -11.84 11.64
CA LEU A 28 -11.39 -12.36 10.27
C LEU A 28 -11.30 -13.89 10.15
N ALA A 29 -10.72 -14.57 11.13
CA ALA A 29 -10.65 -16.03 11.18
C ALA A 29 -11.90 -16.66 11.83
N ALA A 30 -12.73 -15.88 12.51
CA ALA A 30 -13.95 -16.37 13.14
C ALA A 30 -15.05 -16.59 12.08
N PRO A 31 -15.76 -17.74 12.12
CA PRO A 31 -16.71 -18.13 11.06
C PRO A 31 -17.93 -17.21 10.96
N ASP A 32 -18.36 -16.61 12.08
CA ASP A 32 -19.58 -15.81 12.18
C ASP A 32 -19.30 -14.41 12.75
N VAL A 33 -18.12 -13.84 12.45
CA VAL A 33 -17.81 -12.46 12.83
C VAL A 33 -18.77 -11.50 12.14
N ASP A 34 -19.28 -10.51 12.88
CA ASP A 34 -20.10 -9.45 12.30
C ASP A 34 -19.27 -8.25 11.80
N ASP A 35 -19.87 -7.46 10.92
CA ASP A 35 -19.24 -6.27 10.34
C ASP A 35 -18.88 -5.22 11.41
N GLU A 36 -19.57 -5.22 12.55
CA GLU A 36 -19.32 -4.27 13.64
C GLU A 36 -18.01 -4.59 14.37
N GLU A 37 -17.76 -5.86 14.68
CA GLU A 37 -16.51 -6.33 15.27
C GLU A 37 -15.33 -6.11 14.31
N ILE A 38 -15.51 -6.42 13.01
CA ILE A 38 -14.49 -6.12 12.01
C ILE A 38 -14.18 -4.62 11.99
N SER A 39 -15.20 -3.76 11.95
CA SER A 39 -15.04 -2.30 11.93
C SER A 39 -14.33 -1.79 13.18
N ARG A 40 -14.68 -2.33 14.36
CA ARG A 40 -14.05 -1.99 15.64
C ARG A 40 -12.57 -2.36 15.68
N GLN A 41 -12.20 -3.52 15.13
CA GLN A 41 -10.80 -3.94 15.02
C GLN A 41 -10.05 -3.13 13.96
N LEU A 42 -10.68 -2.79 12.84
CA LEU A 42 -10.10 -1.94 11.78
C LEU A 42 -9.71 -0.56 12.30
N CYS A 43 -10.53 0.06 13.16
CA CYS A 43 -10.20 1.36 13.78
C CYS A 43 -8.92 1.37 14.61
N ARG A 44 -8.37 0.20 14.97
CA ARG A 44 -7.13 0.03 15.75
C ARG A 44 -5.99 -0.54 14.93
N ALA A 45 -6.26 -0.94 13.69
CA ALA A 45 -5.30 -1.56 12.81
C ALA A 45 -4.80 -0.54 11.79
N ARG A 46 -3.50 -0.56 11.52
CA ARG A 46 -2.95 0.07 10.33
C ARG A 46 -3.48 -0.63 9.08
N LEU A 47 -3.84 0.15 8.07
CA LEU A 47 -4.05 -0.36 6.71
C LEU A 47 -2.86 -0.03 5.82
N LEU A 48 -2.65 -0.86 4.79
CA LEU A 48 -1.60 -0.68 3.78
C LEU A 48 -2.24 -0.51 2.41
N VAL A 49 -1.98 0.62 1.76
CA VAL A 49 -2.35 0.86 0.37
C VAL A 49 -1.14 0.57 -0.53
N PRO A 50 -1.28 -0.20 -1.62
CA PRO A 50 -0.16 -0.49 -2.51
C PRO A 50 0.15 0.69 -3.43
N VAL A 51 1.42 1.02 -3.57
CA VAL A 51 1.94 1.88 -4.64
C VAL A 51 2.83 1.05 -5.55
N VAL A 52 2.58 1.11 -6.86
CA VAL A 52 3.33 0.38 -7.88
C VAL A 52 4.02 1.36 -8.82
N ALA A 53 5.24 1.03 -9.24
CA ALA A 53 5.90 1.77 -10.30
C ALA A 53 5.29 1.38 -11.65
N ILE A 54 4.94 2.37 -12.46
CA ILE A 54 4.53 2.20 -13.85
C ILE A 54 5.61 2.81 -14.73
N LEU A 55 6.07 2.02 -15.70
CA LEU A 55 6.88 2.51 -16.80
C LEU A 55 5.95 3.20 -17.79
N THR A 56 6.03 4.52 -17.90
CA THR A 56 5.44 5.24 -19.02
C THR A 56 6.37 5.08 -20.24
N GLU A 57 5.75 4.93 -21.42
CA GLU A 57 6.35 4.43 -22.67
C GLU A 57 7.71 5.05 -23.03
N GLU A 58 8.59 4.25 -23.66
CA GLU A 58 9.76 4.77 -24.38
C GLU A 58 9.24 5.55 -25.61
N GLU A 59 9.51 6.86 -25.71
CA GLU A 59 9.32 7.57 -26.98
C GLU A 59 10.18 6.86 -28.05
N ASP A 60 9.58 6.48 -29.18
CA ASP A 60 10.30 6.06 -30.39
C ASP A 60 11.11 7.26 -30.92
N VAL A 61 12.29 7.49 -30.36
CA VAL A 61 13.21 8.53 -30.83
C VAL A 61 13.84 8.11 -32.16
N ALA A 62 13.84 9.04 -33.11
CA ALA A 62 14.48 8.84 -34.42
C ALA A 62 16.00 8.55 -34.25
N PRO A 63 16.64 7.83 -35.21
CA PRO A 63 18.06 7.51 -35.12
C PRO A 63 18.92 8.79 -35.06
N GLY A 64 19.50 9.09 -33.90
CA GLY A 64 20.38 10.24 -33.69
C GLY A 64 20.03 11.14 -32.51
N GLU A 65 18.88 10.96 -31.87
CA GLU A 65 18.50 11.71 -30.67
C GLU A 65 18.87 10.95 -29.39
N LEU A 66 19.37 11.69 -28.39
CA LEU A 66 19.68 11.14 -27.07
C LEU A 66 18.36 10.69 -26.42
N ARG A 67 18.22 9.38 -26.18
CA ARG A 67 17.14 8.78 -25.36
C ARG A 67 16.96 9.61 -24.08
N ARG A 68 15.88 10.38 -24.01
CA ARG A 68 15.55 11.17 -22.83
C ARG A 68 14.90 10.28 -21.77
N GLU A 69 15.23 10.58 -20.52
CA GLU A 69 15.09 9.76 -19.33
C GLU A 69 13.79 8.96 -19.15
N LYS A 70 13.98 7.71 -18.72
CA LYS A 70 12.99 6.79 -18.17
C LYS A 70 12.33 7.38 -16.91
N SER A 71 11.26 8.15 -17.09
CA SER A 71 10.42 8.61 -15.97
C SER A 71 9.65 7.42 -15.40
N SER A 72 9.82 7.14 -14.11
CA SER A 72 9.01 6.12 -13.42
C SER A 72 7.83 6.82 -12.76
N ASP A 73 6.61 6.54 -13.20
CA ASP A 73 5.41 7.05 -12.56
C ASP A 73 5.03 6.14 -11.36
N MET A 74 4.49 6.71 -10.29
CA MET A 74 4.01 5.95 -9.13
C MET A 74 2.48 5.96 -9.13
N ALA A 75 1.88 4.79 -9.26
CA ALA A 75 0.43 4.65 -9.34
C ALA A 75 -0.13 3.89 -8.13
N VAL A 76 -1.31 4.32 -7.70
CA VAL A 76 -2.16 3.57 -6.76
C VAL A 76 -3.19 2.78 -7.58
N PRO A 77 -3.18 1.44 -7.51
CA PRO A 77 -4.18 0.59 -8.16
C PRO A 77 -5.60 0.92 -7.67
N THR A 78 -6.58 0.81 -8.57
CA THR A 78 -8.00 0.98 -8.22
C THR A 78 -8.81 -0.24 -8.65
N ILE A 79 -9.75 -0.67 -7.81
CA ILE A 79 -10.72 -1.73 -8.10
C ILE A 79 -11.98 -1.08 -8.67
N GLN A 80 -12.49 -1.65 -9.76
CA GLN A 80 -13.78 -1.30 -10.34
C GLN A 80 -14.86 -2.24 -9.78
N GLY A 81 -15.79 -1.68 -9.02
CA GLY A 81 -16.94 -2.38 -8.46
C GLY A 81 -18.21 -2.20 -9.32
N PRO A 82 -19.33 -2.83 -8.90
CA PRO A 82 -20.61 -2.67 -9.56
C PRO A 82 -21.01 -1.19 -9.70
N HIS A 83 -21.69 -0.85 -10.80
CA HIS A 83 -22.19 0.50 -11.08
C HIS A 83 -21.09 1.58 -11.16
N GLY A 84 -19.86 1.21 -11.56
CA GLY A 84 -18.76 2.18 -11.76
C GLY A 84 -18.14 2.72 -10.47
N ARG A 85 -18.44 2.09 -9.32
CA ARG A 85 -17.81 2.44 -8.05
C ARG A 85 -16.32 2.12 -8.13
N ARG A 86 -15.48 3.05 -7.67
CA ARG A 86 -14.03 2.84 -7.54
C ARG A 86 -13.66 2.68 -6.08
N ALA A 87 -12.76 1.75 -5.79
CA ALA A 87 -12.22 1.53 -4.46
C ALA A 87 -10.70 1.36 -4.53
N LEU A 88 -10.02 1.69 -3.45
CA LEU A 88 -8.61 1.36 -3.27
C LEU A 88 -8.50 -0.03 -2.64
N PRO A 89 -7.61 -0.91 -3.12
CA PRO A 89 -7.24 -2.10 -2.37
C PRO A 89 -6.49 -1.67 -1.09
N ALA A 90 -6.86 -2.26 0.04
CA ALA A 90 -6.18 -2.09 1.32
C ALA A 90 -5.85 -3.45 1.93
N PHE A 91 -4.71 -3.55 2.59
CA PHE A 91 -4.20 -4.79 3.17
C PHE A 91 -3.90 -4.59 4.66
N THR A 92 -4.03 -5.67 5.43
CA THR A 92 -3.77 -5.65 6.88
C THR A 92 -2.35 -6.04 7.24
N SER A 93 -1.59 -6.64 6.32
CA SER A 93 -0.19 -7.04 6.51
C SER A 93 0.63 -6.94 5.23
N VAL A 94 1.95 -6.76 5.39
CA VAL A 94 2.91 -6.75 4.28
C VAL A 94 2.93 -8.10 3.56
N ALA A 95 2.78 -9.21 4.30
CA ALA A 95 2.72 -10.54 3.73
C ALA A 95 1.51 -10.71 2.78
N ALA A 96 0.34 -10.20 3.14
CA ALA A 96 -0.84 -10.24 2.29
C ALA A 96 -0.65 -9.37 1.03
N LEU A 97 -0.09 -8.17 1.17
CA LEU A 97 0.22 -7.28 0.05
C LEU A 97 1.23 -7.90 -0.92
N ALA A 98 2.31 -8.50 -0.41
CA ALA A 98 3.35 -9.13 -1.22
C ALA A 98 2.83 -10.38 -1.96
N ARG A 99 1.90 -11.14 -1.36
CA ARG A 99 1.20 -12.25 -2.02
C ARG A 99 0.30 -11.78 -3.15
N TRP A 100 -0.31 -10.60 -3.00
CA TRP A 100 -1.12 -9.99 -4.05
C TRP A 100 -0.25 -9.48 -5.20
N ARG A 101 0.82 -8.73 -4.89
CA ARG A 101 1.73 -8.20 -5.89
C ARG A 101 3.12 -7.88 -5.29
N ALA A 102 4.14 -8.59 -5.76
CA ALA A 102 5.47 -8.56 -5.15
C ALA A 102 6.27 -7.25 -5.35
N ASP A 103 5.98 -6.48 -6.40
CA ASP A 103 6.60 -5.18 -6.69
C ASP A 103 5.85 -3.99 -6.05
N ALA A 104 4.73 -4.23 -5.35
CA ALA A 104 3.98 -3.19 -4.67
C ALA A 104 4.70 -2.73 -3.39
N ARG A 105 4.82 -1.42 -3.23
CA ARG A 105 5.37 -0.79 -2.02
C ARG A 105 4.24 -0.53 -1.03
N PRO A 106 4.37 -0.93 0.24
CA PRO A 106 3.36 -0.70 1.27
C PRO A 106 3.40 0.76 1.74
N ILE A 107 2.27 1.46 1.66
CA ILE A 107 2.09 2.79 2.26
C ILE A 107 1.11 2.65 3.44
N PRO A 108 1.55 2.90 4.69
CA PRO A 108 0.65 2.91 5.84
C PRO A 108 -0.32 4.10 5.76
N VAL A 109 -1.59 3.85 6.08
CA VAL A 109 -2.66 4.85 6.15
C VAL A 109 -3.47 4.74 7.43
#